data_AF-A0A3M1VP42-F1
#
_entry.id   AF-A0A3M1VP42-F1
#
_cell.length_a   1.000
_cell.length_b   1.000
_cell.length_c   1.000
_cell.angle_alpha   90.00
_cell.angle_beta   90.00
_cell.angle_gamma   90.00
#
_symmetry.space_group_name_H-M   'P 1'
#
loop_
_entity.id
_entity.type
_entity.pdbx_description
1 polymer ?
#
loop_
_entity_poly.entity_id
_entity_poly.type
_entity_poly.pdbx_seq_one_letter_code
_entity_poly.pdbx_strand_id
1 'polypeptide(L)'
;MAKTVRYNYASGSPWEPLRGYSRAVRVGNQLFISGTTAVDDNGEVVAPGDPYEQTRYVIRVLRTILKKTGFDLSDIVRTRLFITDMSQWNQYARAHREFFEHIRPASSIVQVARLVDPRLVIEMEAVAVLGAGQTEDLEVHWDGPD
;
A
#
# COMPACT_ATOMS: atom_id res chain seq x y z
N MET A 1 24.69 -15.03 17.17
CA MET A 1 23.94 -13.84 16.71
C MET A 1 22.58 -13.84 17.37
N ALA A 2 22.05 -12.68 17.77
CA ALA A 2 20.68 -12.60 18.30
C ALA A 2 19.69 -13.02 17.20
N LYS A 3 18.73 -13.88 17.54
CA LYS A 3 17.72 -14.35 16.59
C LYS A 3 16.75 -13.21 16.28
N THR A 4 16.62 -12.84 15.01
CA THR A 4 15.62 -11.85 14.59
C THR A 4 14.22 -12.43 14.75
N VAL A 5 13.36 -11.74 15.50
CA VAL A 5 11.94 -12.11 15.66
C VAL A 5 11.13 -11.54 14.49
N ARG A 6 10.26 -12.38 13.93
CA ARG A 6 9.28 -12.02 12.89
C ARG A 6 7.88 -12.04 13.51
N TYR A 7 7.09 -11.01 13.25
CA TYR A 7 5.68 -10.92 13.66
C TYR A 7 4.78 -10.97 12.43
N ASN A 8 3.82 -11.88 12.41
CA ASN A 8 2.79 -11.96 11.37
C ASN A 8 1.49 -11.37 11.91
N TYR A 9 0.92 -10.41 11.20
CA TYR A 9 -0.37 -9.82 11.53
C TYR A 9 -1.42 -10.36 10.57
N ALA A 10 -2.48 -10.95 11.11
CA ALA A 10 -3.65 -11.39 10.36
C ALA A 10 -4.74 -10.31 10.42
N SER A 11 -5.51 -10.14 9.35
CA SER A 11 -6.75 -9.35 9.38
C SER A 11 -7.97 -10.17 9.78
N GLY A 12 -7.86 -11.51 9.76
CA GLY A 12 -8.99 -12.42 9.94
C GLY A 12 -9.72 -12.70 8.64
N SER A 13 -9.15 -12.30 7.49
CA SER A 13 -9.72 -12.63 6.19
C SER A 13 -9.66 -14.15 5.96
N PRO A 14 -10.73 -14.78 5.46
CA PRO A 14 -10.73 -16.22 5.19
C PRO A 14 -9.68 -16.62 4.13
N TRP A 15 -9.23 -15.66 3.31
CA TRP A 15 -8.23 -15.90 2.27
C TRP A 15 -6.81 -16.08 2.81
N GLU A 16 -6.47 -15.49 3.97
CA GLU A 16 -5.13 -15.56 4.57
C GLU A 16 -4.67 -17.00 4.83
N PRO A 17 -5.42 -17.84 5.57
CA PRO A 17 -5.05 -19.24 5.78
C PRO A 17 -5.16 -20.07 4.50
N LEU A 18 -6.12 -19.76 3.62
CA LEU A 18 -6.33 -20.52 2.37
C LEU A 18 -5.21 -20.29 1.34
N ARG A 19 -4.63 -19.09 1.30
CA ARG A 19 -3.63 -18.69 0.30
C ARG A 19 -2.22 -18.53 0.87
N GLY A 20 -2.05 -18.64 2.20
CA GLY A 20 -0.75 -18.65 2.85
C GLY A 20 -0.07 -17.28 2.96
N TYR A 21 -0.82 -16.22 3.21
CA TYR A 21 -0.26 -14.88 3.42
C TYR A 21 -0.77 -14.25 4.72
N SER A 22 -0.09 -13.19 5.18
CA SER A 22 -0.51 -12.37 6.33
C SER A 22 -0.88 -10.98 5.84
N ARG A 23 -1.84 -10.29 6.48
CA ARG A 23 -2.15 -8.88 6.20
C ARG A 23 -0.91 -8.00 6.21
N ALA A 24 -0.02 -8.23 7.17
CA ALA A 24 1.30 -7.63 7.22
C ALA A 24 2.31 -8.51 7.95
N VAL A 25 3.59 -8.30 7.69
CA VAL A 25 4.70 -8.96 8.37
C VAL A 25 5.66 -7.90 8.87
N ARG A 26 6.06 -7.96 10.15
CA ARG A 26 7.09 -7.10 10.72
C ARG A 26 8.36 -7.89 11.03
N VAL A 27 9.49 -7.30 10.65
CA VAL A 27 10.83 -7.78 10.99
C VAL A 27 11.67 -6.58 11.42
N GLY A 28 12.11 -6.54 12.67
CA GLY A 28 12.77 -5.35 13.24
C GLY A 28 11.85 -4.11 13.21
N ASN A 29 12.32 -3.04 12.56
CA ASN A 29 11.58 -1.79 12.37
C ASN A 29 10.80 -1.72 11.05
N GLN A 30 10.86 -2.74 10.19
CA GLN A 30 10.18 -2.73 8.89
C GLN A 30 8.85 -3.48 8.97
N LEU A 31 7.82 -2.91 8.36
CA LEU A 31 6.51 -3.52 8.16
C LEU A 31 6.24 -3.66 6.66
N PHE A 32 6.03 -4.90 6.23
CA PHE A 32 5.66 -5.25 4.86
C PHE A 32 4.17 -5.52 4.82
N ILE A 33 3.41 -4.68 4.12
CA ILE A 33 1.96 -4.81 3.99
C ILE A 33 1.67 -5.49 2.66
N SER A 34 0.90 -6.58 2.71
CA SER A 34 0.49 -7.32 1.50
C SER A 34 -0.32 -6.45 0.54
N GLY A 35 -0.58 -6.95 -0.67
CA GLY A 35 -1.51 -6.32 -1.60
C GLY A 35 -2.87 -6.02 -0.96
N THR A 36 -3.39 -4.82 -1.19
CA THR A 36 -4.64 -4.32 -0.61
C THR A 36 -5.55 -3.83 -1.72
N THR A 37 -6.73 -4.42 -1.82
CA THR A 37 -7.77 -4.09 -2.80
C THR A 37 -8.96 -3.43 -2.10
N ALA A 38 -9.88 -2.84 -2.89
CA ALA A 38 -11.08 -2.19 -2.38
C ALA A 38 -12.22 -3.19 -2.10
N VAL A 39 -12.01 -4.05 -1.11
CA VAL A 39 -13.01 -5.01 -0.63
C VAL A 39 -13.31 -4.70 0.84
N ASP A 40 -14.59 -4.62 1.19
CA ASP A 40 -15.03 -4.35 2.56
C ASP A 40 -15.01 -5.58 3.47
N ASP A 41 -15.35 -5.39 4.75
CA ASP A 41 -15.36 -6.44 5.76
C ASP A 41 -16.41 -7.54 5.48
N ASN A 42 -17.40 -7.27 4.61
CA ASN A 42 -18.39 -8.25 4.15
C ASN A 42 -17.93 -9.02 2.90
N GLY A 43 -16.78 -8.66 2.32
CA GLY A 43 -16.29 -9.23 1.09
C GLY A 43 -16.81 -8.56 -0.18
N GLU A 44 -17.48 -7.42 -0.07
CA GLU A 44 -18.04 -6.70 -1.21
C GLU A 44 -17.05 -5.69 -1.80
N VAL A 45 -17.08 -5.56 -3.13
CA VAL A 45 -16.22 -4.59 -3.83
C VAL A 45 -16.77 -3.18 -3.63
N VAL A 46 -15.96 -2.32 -3.04
CA VAL A 46 -16.29 -0.91 -2.81
C VAL A 46 -16.05 -0.13 -4.11
N ALA A 47 -17.02 0.70 -4.49
CA ALA A 47 -16.99 1.53 -5.71
C ALA A 47 -16.51 0.77 -6.96
N PRO A 48 -17.26 -0.26 -7.43
CA PRO A 48 -16.88 -1.09 -8.57
C PRO A 48 -16.47 -0.27 -9.80
N GLY A 49 -15.26 -0.49 -10.30
CA GLY A 49 -14.77 0.18 -11.50
C GLY A 49 -14.31 1.64 -11.31
N ASP A 50 -14.37 2.21 -10.11
CA ASP A 50 -13.96 3.60 -9.84
C ASP A 50 -12.51 3.68 -9.33
N PRO A 51 -11.55 4.16 -10.13
CA PRO A 51 -10.15 4.27 -9.72
C PRO A 51 -9.92 5.12 -8.47
N TYR A 52 -10.62 6.25 -8.38
CA TYR A 52 -10.37 7.26 -7.37
C TYR A 52 -10.91 6.78 -6.02
N GLU A 53 -12.18 6.36 -5.96
CA GLU A 53 -12.79 5.91 -4.71
C GLU A 53 -12.16 4.60 -4.20
N GLN A 54 -11.81 3.67 -5.09
CA GLN A 54 -11.08 2.46 -4.69
C GLN A 54 -9.70 2.78 -4.12
N THR A 55 -8.95 3.70 -4.73
CA THR A 55 -7.63 4.11 -4.20
C THR A 55 -7.76 4.74 -2.81
N ARG A 56 -8.73 5.64 -2.61
CA ARG A 56 -8.99 6.26 -1.29
C ARG A 56 -9.40 5.23 -0.26
N TYR A 57 -10.18 4.23 -0.64
CA TYR A 57 -10.56 3.13 0.24
C TYR A 57 -9.34 2.29 0.65
N VAL A 58 -8.53 1.87 -0.33
CA VAL A 58 -7.30 1.09 -0.10
C VAL A 58 -6.36 1.81 0.87
N ILE A 59 -6.12 3.11 0.69
CA ILE A 59 -5.25 3.88 1.61
C ILE A 59 -5.85 3.97 3.03
N ARG A 60 -7.18 4.07 3.16
CA ARG A 60 -7.85 4.02 4.48
C ARG A 60 -7.67 2.65 5.17
N VAL A 61 -7.67 1.56 4.40
CA VAL A 61 -7.36 0.23 4.91
C VAL A 61 -5.89 0.15 5.36
N LEU A 62 -4.95 0.64 4.55
CA LEU A 62 -3.53 0.73 4.94
C LEU A 62 -3.34 1.50 6.25
N ARG A 63 -3.97 2.68 6.38
CA ARG A 63 -3.94 3.48 7.62
C ARG A 63 -4.42 2.68 8.83
N THR A 64 -5.47 1.87 8.66
CA THR A 64 -5.99 1.02 9.74
C THR A 64 -5.00 -0.07 10.14
N ILE A 65 -4.35 -0.72 9.16
CA ILE A 65 -3.32 -1.74 9.41
C ILE A 65 -2.12 -1.13 10.14
N LEU A 66 -1.62 0.01 9.68
CA LEU A 66 -0.50 0.73 10.29
C LEU A 66 -0.80 1.04 11.76
N LYS A 67 -1.95 1.66 12.05
CA LYS A 67 -2.36 1.98 13.43
C LYS A 67 -2.43 0.74 14.33
N LYS A 68 -2.99 -0.36 13.83
CA LYS A 68 -3.08 -1.64 14.58
C LYS A 68 -1.71 -2.30 14.83
N THR A 69 -0.69 -1.93 14.07
CA THR A 69 0.67 -2.49 14.17
C THR A 69 1.68 -1.55 14.82
N GLY A 70 1.24 -0.36 15.25
CA GLY A 70 2.08 0.65 15.91
C GLY A 70 2.85 1.56 14.97
N PHE A 71 2.40 1.70 13.72
CA PHE A 71 2.96 2.59 12.69
C PHE A 71 1.93 3.67 12.32
N ASP A 72 2.39 4.73 11.66
CA ASP A 72 1.54 5.74 11.04
C ASP A 72 1.68 5.73 9.50
N LEU A 73 0.82 6.48 8.80
CA LEU A 73 0.93 6.65 7.36
C LEU A 73 2.25 7.34 6.98
N SER A 74 2.75 8.24 7.81
CA SER A 74 4.05 8.90 7.61
C SER A 74 5.24 7.95 7.68
N ASP A 75 5.09 6.76 8.28
CA ASP A 75 6.13 5.74 8.28
C ASP A 75 6.24 5.00 6.94
N ILE A 76 5.29 5.17 6.00
CA ILE A 76 5.36 4.56 4.68
C ILE A 76 6.51 5.19 3.89
N VAL A 77 7.48 4.34 3.53
CA VAL A 77 8.62 4.73 2.68
C VAL A 77 8.44 4.31 1.23
N ARG A 78 7.53 3.37 0.95
CA ARG A 78 7.22 2.92 -0.41
C ARG A 78 5.77 2.51 -0.60
N THR A 79 5.19 2.91 -1.72
CA THR A 79 3.95 2.37 -2.28
C THR A 79 4.16 1.75 -3.66
N ARG A 80 3.41 0.71 -4.00
CA ARG A 80 3.32 0.17 -5.37
C ARG A 80 1.86 -0.02 -5.71
N LEU A 81 1.41 0.60 -6.81
CA LEU A 81 0.03 0.54 -7.28
C LEU A 81 0.00 -0.32 -8.55
N PHE A 82 -0.79 -1.38 -8.50
CA PHE A 82 -1.12 -2.24 -9.64
C PHE A 82 -2.51 -1.86 -10.12
N ILE A 83 -2.61 -1.24 -11.29
CA ILE A 83 -3.86 -0.72 -11.86
C ILE A 83 -4.25 -1.50 -13.11
N THR A 84 -5.52 -1.50 -13.48
CA THR A 84 -5.98 -2.24 -14.68
C THR A 84 -6.04 -1.39 -15.95
N ASP A 85 -6.12 -0.07 -15.80
CA ASP A 85 -6.22 0.87 -16.93
C ASP A 85 -5.37 2.12 -16.68
N MET A 86 -4.22 2.20 -17.37
CA MET A 86 -3.27 3.30 -17.31
C MET A 86 -3.84 4.58 -17.92
N SER A 87 -4.85 4.53 -18.78
CA SER A 87 -5.47 5.76 -19.29
C SER A 87 -6.12 6.59 -18.17
N GLN A 88 -6.48 5.94 -17.06
CA GLN A 88 -7.09 6.56 -15.88
C GLN A 88 -6.07 6.88 -14.76
N TRP A 89 -4.76 6.79 -15.02
CA TRP A 89 -3.69 6.92 -14.02
C TRP A 89 -3.83 8.17 -13.12
N ASN A 90 -4.30 9.29 -13.68
CA ASN A 90 -4.52 10.56 -12.97
C ASN A 90 -5.48 10.43 -11.79
N GLN A 91 -6.49 9.56 -11.87
CA GLN A 91 -7.47 9.36 -10.79
C GLN A 91 -6.83 8.65 -9.59
N TYR A 92 -6.02 7.62 -9.85
CA TYR A 92 -5.24 6.93 -8.82
C TYR A 92 -4.20 7.89 -8.20
N ALA A 93 -3.51 8.68 -9.02
CA ALA A 93 -2.51 9.64 -8.55
C ALA A 93 -3.13 10.77 -7.71
N ARG A 94 -4.29 11.29 -8.11
CA ARG A 94 -5.05 12.28 -7.34
C ARG A 94 -5.41 11.74 -5.95
N ALA A 95 -6.00 10.55 -5.90
CA ALA A 95 -6.34 9.91 -4.63
C ALA A 95 -5.11 9.64 -3.77
N HIS A 96 -3.98 9.20 -4.36
CA HIS A 96 -2.72 9.00 -3.63
C HIS A 96 -2.18 10.31 -3.03
N ARG A 97 -2.17 11.39 -3.81
CA ARG A 97 -1.72 12.72 -3.36
C ARG A 97 -2.46 13.21 -2.12
N GLU A 98 -3.78 13.01 -2.03
CA GLU A 98 -4.58 13.45 -0.87
C GLU A 98 -4.08 12.91 0.47
N PHE A 99 -3.37 11.77 0.47
CA PHE A 99 -2.83 11.16 1.68
C PHE A 99 -1.32 11.33 1.82
N PHE A 100 -0.60 11.46 0.70
CA PHE A 100 0.86 11.38 0.67
C PHE A 100 1.56 12.66 0.19
N GLU A 101 0.86 13.76 -0.05
CA GLU A 101 1.43 15.02 -0.57
C GLU A 101 2.70 15.49 0.18
N HIS A 102 2.71 15.38 1.50
CA HIS A 102 3.87 15.75 2.33
C HIS A 102 4.79 14.56 2.68
N ILE A 103 4.26 13.33 2.68
CA ILE A 103 5.00 12.11 3.03
C ILE A 103 5.92 11.67 1.89
N ARG A 104 5.45 11.80 0.64
CA ARG A 104 6.19 11.49 -0.61
C ARG A 104 6.98 10.17 -0.56
N PRO A 105 6.31 9.02 -0.31
CA PRO A 105 6.99 7.74 -0.35
C PRO A 105 7.53 7.47 -1.77
N ALA A 106 8.58 6.66 -1.87
CA ALA A 106 8.97 6.09 -3.16
C ALA A 106 7.74 5.39 -3.77
N SER A 107 7.45 5.64 -5.05
CA SER A 107 6.20 5.16 -5.65
C SER A 107 6.40 4.58 -7.03
N SER A 108 5.55 3.62 -7.38
CA SER A 108 5.46 3.04 -8.71
C SER A 108 3.99 2.78 -9.03
N ILE A 109 3.56 3.13 -10.24
CA ILE A 109 2.25 2.78 -10.79
C ILE A 109 2.49 1.91 -12.01
N VAL A 110 1.95 0.71 -12.02
CA VAL A 110 2.14 -0.28 -13.10
C VAL A 110 0.78 -0.81 -13.54
N GLN A 111 0.54 -0.87 -14.84
CA GLN A 111 -0.64 -1.54 -15.36
C GLN A 111 -0.45 -3.06 -15.36
N VAL A 112 -1.43 -3.78 -14.83
CA VAL A 112 -1.51 -5.25 -14.87
C VAL A 112 -2.68 -5.69 -15.74
N ALA A 113 -2.64 -6.94 -16.23
CA ALA A 113 -3.67 -7.45 -17.13
C ALA A 113 -5.05 -7.59 -16.46
N ARG A 114 -5.10 -7.95 -15.18
CA ARG A 114 -6.33 -8.11 -14.38
C ARG A 114 -6.01 -8.24 -12.89
N LEU A 115 -7.00 -7.98 -12.04
CA LEU A 115 -6.99 -8.30 -10.61
C LEU A 115 -7.89 -9.51 -10.31
N VAL A 116 -7.95 -9.93 -9.04
CA VAL A 116 -8.68 -11.14 -8.61
C VAL A 116 -10.19 -11.06 -8.85
N ASP A 117 -10.77 -9.86 -8.88
CA ASP A 117 -12.15 -9.58 -9.24
C ASP A 117 -12.16 -8.49 -10.33
N PRO A 118 -12.92 -8.65 -11.44
CA PRO A 118 -12.95 -7.67 -12.54
C PRO A 118 -13.51 -6.30 -12.16
N ARG A 119 -14.21 -6.19 -11.02
CA ARG A 119 -14.71 -4.92 -10.48
C ARG A 119 -13.63 -4.13 -9.75
N LEU A 120 -12.52 -4.79 -9.37
CA LEU A 120 -11.36 -4.15 -8.77
C LEU A 120 -10.48 -3.55 -9.86
N VAL A 121 -10.11 -2.28 -9.68
CA VAL A 121 -9.26 -1.56 -10.64
C VAL A 121 -7.89 -1.19 -10.06
N ILE A 122 -7.69 -1.36 -8.76
CA ILE A 122 -6.42 -1.16 -8.06
C ILE A 122 -6.15 -2.23 -6.99
N GLU A 123 -4.88 -2.63 -6.90
CA GLU A 123 -4.27 -3.27 -5.74
C GLU A 123 -3.02 -2.49 -5.32
N MET A 124 -2.83 -2.24 -4.02
CA MET A 124 -1.68 -1.50 -3.51
C MET A 124 -0.89 -2.29 -2.47
N GLU A 125 0.43 -2.32 -2.63
CA GLU A 125 1.38 -2.75 -1.59
C GLU A 125 2.04 -1.53 -0.94
N ALA A 126 2.43 -1.68 0.33
CA ALA A 126 3.19 -0.66 1.03
C ALA A 126 4.27 -1.26 1.94
N VAL A 127 5.37 -0.54 2.09
CA VAL A 127 6.42 -0.80 3.07
C VAL A 127 6.54 0.40 3.99
N ALA A 128 6.52 0.14 5.29
CA ALA A 128 6.72 1.16 6.32
C ALA A 128 7.95 0.86 7.18
N VAL A 129 8.60 1.91 7.67
CA VAL A 129 9.75 1.85 8.57
C VAL A 129 9.42 2.66 9.81
N LEU A 130 9.44 2.01 10.97
CA LEU A 130 9.01 2.62 12.23
C LEU A 130 9.90 3.82 12.57
N GLY A 131 9.28 4.99 12.74
CA GLY A 131 9.96 6.23 13.06
C GLY A 131 10.49 7.01 11.85
N ALA A 132 10.17 6.58 10.62
CA ALA A 132 10.57 7.27 9.41
C ALA A 132 9.68 8.48 9.05
N GLY A 133 8.69 8.80 9.88
CA GLY A 133 7.78 9.93 9.65
C GLY A 133 8.41 11.33 9.72
N GLN A 134 9.70 11.46 10.08
CA GLN A 134 10.46 12.70 9.93
C GLN A 134 11.16 12.71 8.57
N THR A 135 10.88 13.72 7.75
CA THR A 135 11.42 13.84 6.40
C THR A 135 12.46 14.96 6.35
N GLU A 136 13.62 14.65 5.78
CA GLU A 136 14.58 15.65 5.32
C GLU A 136 14.63 15.60 3.79
N ASP A 137 14.37 16.74 3.15
CA ASP A 137 14.41 16.84 1.69
C ASP A 137 15.85 17.08 1.24
N LEU A 138 16.38 16.08 0.52
CA LEU A 138 17.68 16.17 -0.13
C LEU A 138 17.47 16.33 -1.63
N GLU A 139 18.06 17.36 -2.22
CA GLU A 139 18.06 17.55 -3.66
C GLU A 139 19.11 16.66 -4.31
N VAL A 140 18.68 15.82 -5.27
CA VAL A 140 19.59 15.04 -6.12
C VAL A 140 19.63 15.74 -7.48
N HIS A 141 20.74 16.40 -7.78
CA HIS A 141 21.03 16.83 -9.14
C HIS A 141 21.52 15.61 -9.93
N TRP A 142 20.71 15.16 -10.88
CA TRP A 142 21.08 14.07 -11.77
C TRP A 142 21.66 14.67 -13.05
N ASP A 143 22.96 14.47 -13.27
CA ASP A 143 23.69 15.03 -14.41
C ASP A 143 23.72 14.11 -15.64
N GLY A 144 23.01 12.98 -15.61
CA GLY A 144 23.09 11.94 -16.63
C GLY A 144 24.02 10.78 -16.25
N PRO A 145 24.03 9.66 -17.00
CA PRO A 145 25.13 8.71 -16.92
C PRO A 145 26.39 9.32 -17.55
N ASP A 146 27.57 9.02 -16.97
CA ASP A 146 28.86 9.18 -17.65
C ASP A 146 28.90 8.38 -18.97
#